data_AF-A0A4U1CBZ6-F1
#
_entry.id   AF-A0A4U1CBZ6-F1
#
_cell.length_a   1.000
_cell.length_b   1.000
_cell.length_c   1.000
_cell.angle_alpha   90.00
_cell.angle_beta   90.00
_cell.angle_gamma   90.00
#
_symmetry.space_group_name_H-M   'P 1'
#
loop_
_entity.id
_entity.type
_entity.pdbx_description
1 polymer ?
#
loop_
_entity_poly.entity_id
_entity_poly.type
_entity_poly.pdbx_seq_one_letter_code
_entity_poly.pdbx_strand_id
1 'polypeptide(L)'
;MPVVPLEIKKRNTLRGLFASIPDLKPFEQVIDILFSEFYSKDAIIIIDSQINSSHLAQTPRNMLSRNFELYIGIREREDPLDVLWSIFHEYGHLLQDRPTDQELIEGTYAKYLRELDAWGLGETKFLEFDILKPYLNNFKTYRTMCQNSYVVDR
;
A
#
# COMPACT_ATOMS: atom_id res chain seq x y z
N MET A 1 -25.25 10.31 12.58
CA MET A 1 -24.31 11.06 11.73
C MET A 1 -24.57 10.66 10.29
N PRO A 2 -24.62 11.58 9.31
CA PRO A 2 -24.84 11.22 7.91
C PRO A 2 -23.66 10.38 7.38
N VAL A 3 -23.95 9.29 6.68
CA VAL A 3 -22.95 8.45 6.02
C VAL A 3 -22.44 9.21 4.80
N VAL A 4 -21.16 9.59 4.80
CA VAL A 4 -20.53 10.21 3.63
C VAL A 4 -20.41 9.16 2.52
N PRO A 5 -20.93 9.40 1.30
CA PRO A 5 -20.79 8.49 0.16
C PRO A 5 -19.34 8.13 -0.13
N LEU A 6 -19.09 6.87 -0.50
CA LEU A 6 -17.75 6.34 -0.77
C LEU A 6 -16.98 7.14 -1.82
N GLU A 7 -17.67 7.59 -2.88
CA GLU A 7 -17.09 8.43 -3.93
C GLU A 7 -16.54 9.77 -3.37
N ILE A 8 -17.25 10.36 -2.40
CA ILE A 8 -16.84 11.60 -1.76
C ILE A 8 -15.63 11.36 -0.86
N LYS A 9 -15.63 10.25 -0.10
CA LYS A 9 -14.47 9.84 0.70
C LYS A 9 -13.23 9.65 -0.18
N LYS A 10 -13.33 8.84 -1.23
CA LYS A 10 -12.23 8.58 -2.18
C LYS A 10 -11.69 9.86 -2.80
N ARG A 11 -12.57 10.74 -3.30
CA ARG A 11 -12.17 12.04 -3.87
C ARG A 11 -11.43 12.91 -2.86
N ASN A 12 -11.88 12.93 -1.61
CA ASN A 12 -11.21 13.69 -0.55
C ASN A 12 -9.84 13.10 -0.21
N THR A 13 -9.71 11.76 -0.15
CA THR A 13 -8.42 11.09 0.05
C THR A 13 -7.44 11.40 -1.08
N LEU A 14 -7.85 11.27 -2.35
CA LEU A 14 -7.00 11.61 -3.50
C LEU A 14 -6.54 13.07 -3.45
N ARG A 15 -7.46 14.01 -3.18
CA ARG A 15 -7.12 15.42 -3.02
C ARG A 15 -6.11 15.65 -1.90
N GLY A 16 -6.27 14.96 -0.77
CA GLY A 16 -5.31 15.01 0.33
C GLY A 16 -3.93 14.53 -0.11
N LEU A 17 -3.86 13.40 -0.80
CA LEU A 17 -2.60 12.82 -1.24
C LEU A 17 -1.87 13.75 -2.23
N PHE A 18 -2.57 14.27 -3.23
CA PHE A 18 -1.96 15.15 -4.23
C PHE A 18 -1.66 16.56 -3.71
N ALA A 19 -2.36 17.02 -2.68
CA ALA A 19 -1.98 18.25 -2.00
C ALA A 19 -0.66 18.07 -1.23
N SER A 20 -0.45 16.88 -0.65
CA SER A 20 0.79 16.55 0.06
C SER A 20 1.94 16.17 -0.86
N ILE A 21 1.66 15.50 -1.98
CA ILE A 21 2.66 14.99 -2.93
C ILE A 21 2.17 15.28 -4.37
N PRO A 22 2.38 16.51 -4.87
CA PRO A 22 1.92 16.91 -6.20
C PRO A 22 2.52 16.09 -7.35
N ASP A 23 3.72 15.54 -7.18
CA ASP A 23 4.42 14.71 -8.18
C ASP A 23 3.68 13.41 -8.52
N LEU A 24 2.72 12.98 -7.69
CA LEU A 24 1.87 11.83 -7.96
C LEU A 24 0.69 12.14 -8.89
N LYS A 25 0.40 13.42 -9.17
CA LYS A 25 -0.74 13.83 -10.01
C LYS A 25 -0.75 13.21 -11.41
N PRO A 26 0.38 13.02 -12.12
CA PRO A 26 0.41 12.31 -13.40
C PRO A 26 -0.13 10.88 -13.32
N PHE A 27 -0.13 10.27 -12.13
CA PHE A 27 -0.58 8.89 -11.86
C PHE A 27 -1.95 8.84 -11.18
N GLU A 28 -2.74 9.92 -11.24
CA GLU A 28 -4.04 10.02 -10.56
C GLU A 28 -4.97 8.84 -10.88
N GLN A 29 -5.07 8.45 -12.16
CA GLN A 29 -5.93 7.33 -12.56
C GLN A 29 -5.46 5.99 -11.97
N VAL A 30 -4.13 5.77 -11.90
CA VAL A 30 -3.56 4.57 -11.28
C VAL A 30 -3.95 4.51 -9.80
N ILE A 31 -3.75 5.62 -9.09
CA ILE A 31 -4.01 5.71 -7.65
C ILE A 31 -5.52 5.60 -7.37
N ASP A 32 -6.37 6.20 -8.20
CA ASP A 32 -7.83 6.07 -8.09
C ASP A 32 -8.28 4.60 -8.24
N ILE A 33 -7.69 3.85 -9.18
CA ILE A 33 -7.96 2.42 -9.36
C ILE A 33 -7.51 1.64 -8.12
N LEU A 34 -6.28 1.84 -7.65
CA LEU A 34 -5.77 1.16 -6.44
C LEU A 34 -6.64 1.47 -5.22
N PHE A 35 -7.01 2.73 -5.00
CA PHE A 35 -7.89 3.12 -3.89
C PHE A 35 -9.28 2.49 -4.02
N SER A 36 -9.81 2.36 -5.24
CA SER A 36 -11.09 1.70 -5.46
C SER A 36 -11.04 0.22 -5.05
N GLU A 37 -9.93 -0.47 -5.30
CA GLU A 37 -9.73 -1.86 -4.85
C GLU A 37 -9.73 -1.96 -3.32
N PHE A 38 -8.98 -1.09 -2.63
CA PHE A 38 -8.98 -1.02 -1.16
C PHE A 38 -10.38 -0.74 -0.60
N TYR A 39 -11.07 0.26 -1.13
CA TYR A 39 -12.42 0.61 -0.71
C TYR A 39 -13.44 -0.50 -0.99
N SER A 40 -13.28 -1.28 -2.06
CA SER A 40 -14.14 -2.43 -2.36
C SER A 40 -14.03 -3.57 -1.32
N LYS A 41 -12.93 -3.57 -0.55
CA LYS A 41 -12.68 -4.49 0.56
C LYS A 41 -12.95 -3.83 1.92
N ASP A 42 -13.74 -2.76 1.93
CA ASP A 42 -14.09 -1.97 3.12
C ASP A 42 -12.87 -1.38 3.86
N ALA A 43 -11.76 -1.14 3.15
CA ALA A 43 -10.61 -0.49 3.75
C ALA A 43 -10.87 1.00 4.03
N ILE A 44 -10.31 1.50 5.14
CA ILE A 44 -10.17 2.92 5.43
C ILE A 44 -8.77 3.34 5.01
N ILE A 45 -8.65 4.41 4.22
CA ILE A 45 -7.36 4.92 3.78
C ILE A 45 -7.02 6.19 4.56
N ILE A 46 -5.87 6.20 5.21
CA ILE A 46 -5.37 7.27 6.09
C ILE A 46 -4.05 7.77 5.50
N ILE A 47 -3.98 9.06 5.19
CA ILE A 47 -2.73 9.70 4.78
C ILE A 47 -2.06 10.23 6.04
N ASP A 48 -0.88 9.72 6.35
CA ASP A 48 -0.20 9.96 7.62
C ASP A 48 1.14 10.67 7.40
N SER A 49 1.22 11.91 7.88
CA SER A 49 2.43 12.75 7.78
C SER A 49 3.46 12.48 8.88
N GLN A 50 3.17 11.61 9.84
CA GLN A 50 4.06 11.27 10.94
C GLN A 50 4.97 10.09 10.62
N ILE A 51 4.57 9.22 9.69
CA ILE A 51 5.29 7.99 9.32
C ILE A 51 5.88 8.10 7.90
N ASN A 52 7.01 7.42 7.69
CA ASN A 52 7.76 7.41 6.43
C ASN A 52 7.60 6.11 5.63
N SER A 53 6.67 5.24 6.03
CA SER A 53 6.33 3.97 5.38
C SER A 53 4.81 3.82 5.26
N SER A 54 4.37 3.00 4.31
CA SER A 54 2.96 2.58 4.25
C SER A 54 2.81 1.22 4.89
N HIS A 55 1.62 0.93 5.44
CA HIS A 55 1.30 -0.40 5.93
C HIS A 55 -0.22 -0.62 5.94
N LEU A 56 -0.63 -1.85 5.64
CA LEU A 56 -2.00 -2.30 5.72
C LEU A 56 -2.25 -2.98 7.07
N ALA A 57 -2.78 -2.22 8.03
CA ALA A 57 -3.20 -2.78 9.31
C ALA A 57 -4.51 -3.57 9.13
N GLN A 58 -4.54 -4.77 9.69
CA GLN A 58 -5.77 -5.54 9.84
C GLN A 58 -6.31 -5.27 11.23
N THR A 59 -7.52 -4.72 11.36
CA THR A 59 -8.11 -4.58 12.70
C THR A 59 -8.43 -5.97 13.26
N PRO A 60 -7.86 -6.35 14.41
CA PRO A 60 -8.25 -7.59 15.06
C PRO A 60 -9.63 -7.37 15.67
N ARG A 61 -10.57 -8.28 15.39
CA ARG A 61 -11.92 -8.43 16.02
C ARG A 61 -13.13 -7.85 15.27
N ASN A 62 -13.37 -8.31 14.05
CA ASN A 62 -14.74 -8.68 13.71
C ASN A 62 -14.75 -9.89 12.77
N MET A 63 -15.45 -10.97 13.15
CA MET A 63 -15.55 -12.18 12.32
C MET A 63 -16.33 -11.96 11.02
N LEU A 64 -17.02 -10.81 10.88
CA LEU A 64 -17.96 -10.52 9.81
C LEU A 64 -17.46 -9.52 8.75
N SER A 65 -16.40 -8.74 9.04
CA SER A 65 -15.83 -7.81 8.05
C SER A 65 -14.31 -7.72 8.23
N ARG A 66 -13.56 -7.88 7.13
CA ARG A 66 -12.12 -7.56 7.11
C ARG A 66 -12.02 -6.04 7.03
N ASN A 67 -12.15 -5.35 8.16
CA ASN A 67 -11.91 -3.91 8.18
C ASN A 67 -10.39 -3.68 8.10
N PHE A 68 -9.92 -3.28 6.93
CA PHE A 68 -8.53 -2.91 6.72
C PHE A 68 -8.34 -1.42 6.99
N GLU A 69 -7.19 -1.04 7.53
CA GLU A 69 -6.74 0.34 7.58
C GLU A 69 -5.45 0.44 6.78
N LEU A 70 -5.50 1.11 5.64
CA LEU A 70 -4.31 1.44 4.86
C LEU A 70 -3.76 2.77 5.36
N TYR A 71 -2.59 2.72 5.99
CA TYR A 71 -1.83 3.92 6.33
C TYR A 71 -0.84 4.20 5.20
N ILE A 72 -0.91 5.40 4.63
CA ILE A 72 0.01 5.89 3.59
C ILE A 72 0.94 6.91 4.24
N GLY A 73 2.16 6.50 4.55
CA GLY A 73 3.19 7.37 5.11
C GLY A 73 3.79 8.32 4.09
N ILE A 74 3.68 9.62 4.34
CA ILE A 74 4.18 10.67 3.44
C ILE A 74 5.35 11.47 4.03
N ARG A 75 5.84 11.11 5.23
CA ARG A 75 6.97 11.81 5.86
C ARG A 75 8.29 11.48 5.14
N GLU A 76 9.05 12.52 4.78
CA GLU A 76 10.49 12.45 4.43
C GLU A 76 10.87 11.26 3.53
N ARG A 77 10.20 11.13 2.38
CA ARG A 77 10.55 10.17 1.32
C ARG A 77 11.61 10.79 0.41
N GLU A 78 12.63 10.02 0.02
CA GLU A 78 13.67 10.51 -0.91
C GLU A 78 13.11 10.77 -2.31
N ASP A 79 12.28 9.85 -2.81
CA ASP A 79 11.55 9.99 -4.07
C ASP A 79 10.03 10.02 -3.78
N PRO A 80 9.28 11.04 -4.25
CA PRO A 80 7.82 11.07 -4.16
C PRO A 80 7.13 9.80 -4.67
N LEU A 81 7.71 9.14 -5.68
CA LEU A 81 7.16 7.91 -6.26
C LEU A 81 7.28 6.71 -5.32
N ASP A 82 8.13 6.75 -4.30
CA ASP A 82 8.22 5.71 -3.27
C ASP A 82 6.91 5.50 -2.54
N VAL A 83 6.09 6.56 -2.43
CA VAL A 83 4.74 6.45 -1.90
C VAL A 83 3.85 5.62 -2.82
N LEU A 84 3.93 5.83 -4.13
CA LEU A 84 3.20 5.02 -5.11
C LEU A 84 3.67 3.56 -5.07
N TRP A 85 4.98 3.31 -5.00
CA TRP A 85 5.54 1.96 -4.89
C TRP A 85 5.08 1.26 -3.61
N SER A 86 5.04 1.99 -2.49
CA SER A 86 4.50 1.48 -1.23
C SER A 86 3.02 1.14 -1.33
N ILE A 87 2.20 1.94 -2.03
CA ILE A 87 0.78 1.61 -2.24
C ILE A 87 0.62 0.31 -3.04
N PHE A 88 1.47 0.05 -4.04
CA PHE A 88 1.50 -1.23 -4.74
C PHE A 88 1.87 -2.41 -3.84
N HIS A 89 2.82 -2.24 -2.93
CA HIS A 89 3.17 -3.24 -1.94
C HIS A 89 1.96 -3.59 -1.04
N GLU A 90 1.30 -2.56 -0.50
CA GLU A 90 0.12 -2.76 0.34
C GLU A 90 -1.04 -3.38 -0.43
N TYR A 91 -1.15 -3.11 -1.74
CA TYR A 91 -2.12 -3.79 -2.61
C TYR A 91 -1.81 -5.29 -2.69
N GLY A 92 -0.53 -5.67 -2.73
CA GLY A 92 -0.12 -7.06 -2.60
C GLY A 92 -0.65 -7.72 -1.33
N HIS A 93 -0.50 -7.06 -0.18
CA HIS A 93 -1.06 -7.55 1.08
C HIS A 93 -2.59 -7.66 1.08
N LEU A 94 -3.29 -6.76 0.36
CA LEU A 94 -4.74 -6.82 0.22
C LEU A 94 -5.21 -8.11 -0.48
N LEU A 95 -4.41 -8.61 -1.44
CA LEU A 95 -4.71 -9.82 -2.21
C LEU A 95 -4.39 -11.12 -1.46
N GLN A 96 -3.50 -11.06 -0.47
CA GLN A 96 -3.12 -12.22 0.32
C GLN A 96 -4.24 -12.70 1.24
N ASP A 97 -4.19 -13.98 1.58
CA ASP A 97 -4.98 -14.54 2.67
C ASP A 97 -4.58 -13.93 4.03
N ARG A 98 -5.39 -14.18 5.06
CA ARG A 98 -5.07 -13.70 6.41
C ARG A 98 -3.70 -14.27 6.84
N PRO A 99 -2.83 -13.43 7.44
CA PRO A 99 -1.55 -13.91 7.95
C PRO A 99 -1.79 -14.92 9.06
N THR A 100 -0.97 -15.95 9.07
CA THR A 100 -0.77 -16.87 10.20
C THR A 100 -0.02 -16.18 11.32
N ASP A 101 -0.03 -16.77 12.53
CA ASP A 101 0.68 -16.20 13.68
C ASP A 101 2.19 -16.02 13.42
N GLN A 102 2.82 -16.92 12.66
CA GLN A 102 4.23 -16.78 12.30
C GLN A 102 4.47 -15.63 11.33
N GLU A 103 3.58 -15.41 10.37
CA GLU A 103 3.65 -14.29 9.43
C GLU A 103 3.38 -12.92 10.08
N LEU A 104 2.94 -12.87 11.34
CA LEU A 104 2.76 -11.64 12.11
C LEU A 104 4.00 -11.27 12.96
N ILE A 105 4.93 -12.21 13.15
CA ILE A 105 6.11 -11.99 13.98
C ILE A 105 7.24 -11.46 13.11
N GLU A 106 7.66 -10.22 13.39
CA GLU A 106 8.84 -9.60 12.77
C GLU A 106 10.09 -10.46 12.99
N GLY A 107 10.97 -10.49 12.00
CA GLY A 107 12.19 -11.32 12.06
C GLY A 107 12.01 -12.76 11.61
N THR A 108 10.78 -13.26 11.46
CA THR A 108 10.58 -14.65 11.03
C THR A 108 10.75 -14.82 9.52
N TYR A 109 11.22 -16.00 9.12
CA TYR A 109 11.28 -16.37 7.70
C TYR A 109 9.89 -16.39 7.05
N ALA A 110 8.84 -16.74 7.81
CA ALA A 110 7.47 -16.73 7.33
C ALA A 110 7.00 -15.30 6.98
N LYS A 111 7.21 -14.32 7.86
CA LYS A 111 6.97 -12.90 7.59
C LYS A 111 7.74 -12.44 6.35
N TYR A 112 9.03 -12.76 6.27
CA TYR A 112 9.86 -12.41 5.11
C TYR A 112 9.30 -12.94 3.79
N LEU A 113 8.92 -14.22 3.71
CA LEU A 113 8.32 -14.81 2.52
C LEU A 113 6.99 -14.12 2.15
N ARG A 114 6.19 -13.74 3.15
CA ARG A 114 4.95 -13.02 2.93
C ARG A 114 5.17 -11.62 2.34
N GLU A 115 6.18 -10.89 2.81
CA GLU A 115 6.57 -9.60 2.22
C GLU A 115 7.06 -9.77 0.78
N LEU A 116 7.86 -10.81 0.49
CA LEU A 116 8.30 -11.09 -0.89
C LEU A 116 7.13 -11.34 -1.84
N ASP A 117 6.14 -12.11 -1.39
CA ASP A 117 4.92 -12.41 -2.13
C ASP A 117 4.07 -11.14 -2.35
N ALA A 118 3.91 -10.29 -1.33
CA ALA A 118 3.18 -9.04 -1.45
C ALA A 118 3.82 -8.12 -2.50
N TRP A 119 5.14 -8.00 -2.50
CA TRP A 119 5.85 -7.28 -3.56
C TRP A 119 5.66 -7.90 -4.95
N GLY A 120 5.61 -9.23 -5.07
CA GLY A 120 5.36 -9.93 -6.34
C GLY A 120 3.96 -9.67 -6.89
N LEU A 121 2.95 -9.68 -6.02
CA LEU A 121 1.57 -9.34 -6.36
C LEU A 121 1.44 -7.85 -6.75
N GLY A 122 2.11 -6.96 -6.01
CA GLY A 122 2.21 -5.53 -6.32
C GLY A 122 2.86 -5.27 -7.68
N GLU A 123 3.95 -5.97 -8.01
CA GLU A 123 4.60 -5.88 -9.32
C GLU A 123 3.68 -6.34 -10.45
N THR A 124 2.95 -7.44 -10.24
CA THR A 124 1.98 -7.94 -11.22
C THR A 124 0.94 -6.86 -11.55
N LYS A 125 0.40 -6.21 -10.52
CA LYS A 125 -0.57 -5.11 -10.70
C LYS A 125 0.06 -3.89 -11.36
N PHE A 126 1.30 -3.54 -10.99
CA PHE A 126 2.05 -2.44 -11.60
C PHE A 126 2.14 -2.61 -13.12
N LEU A 127 2.41 -3.82 -13.60
CA LEU A 127 2.59 -4.11 -15.03
C LEU A 127 1.31 -3.98 -15.87
N GLU A 128 0.13 -3.89 -15.24
CA GLU A 128 -1.14 -3.61 -15.92
C GLU A 128 -1.24 -2.15 -16.40
N PHE A 129 -0.42 -1.24 -15.85
CA PHE A 129 -0.48 0.19 -16.15
C PHE A 129 0.62 0.61 -17.13
N ASP A 130 0.26 0.83 -18.40
CA ASP A 130 1.21 1.24 -19.43
C ASP A 130 2.01 2.50 -19.08
N ILE A 131 1.37 3.48 -18.42
CA ILE A 131 2.00 4.73 -17.98
C ILE A 131 3.14 4.51 -16.97
N LEU A 132 3.13 3.38 -16.26
CA LEU A 132 4.15 3.06 -15.26
C LEU A 132 5.34 2.28 -15.83
N LYS A 133 5.21 1.66 -17.01
CA LYS A 133 6.29 0.83 -17.60
C LYS A 133 7.66 1.52 -17.66
N PRO A 134 7.78 2.83 -17.96
CA PRO A 134 9.07 3.53 -17.93
C PRO A 134 9.74 3.55 -16.55
N TYR A 135 8.97 3.37 -15.47
CA TYR A 135 9.41 3.43 -14.07
C TYR A 135 9.66 2.04 -13.45
N LEU A 136 9.60 0.96 -14.23
CA LEU A 136 9.75 -0.41 -13.71
C LEU A 136 11.09 -0.61 -12.96
N ASN A 137 12.17 -0.01 -13.46
CA ASN A 137 13.47 -0.10 -12.78
C ASN A 137 13.50 0.66 -11.45
N ASN A 138 12.80 1.80 -11.34
CA ASN A 138 12.64 2.53 -10.09
C ASN A 138 11.87 1.69 -9.08
N PHE A 139 10.75 1.10 -9.49
CA PHE A 139 9.95 0.19 -8.65
C PHE A 139 10.79 -1.00 -8.15
N LYS A 140 11.56 -1.66 -9.02
CA LYS A 140 12.42 -2.78 -8.64
C LYS A 140 13.55 -2.39 -7.70
N THR A 141 14.14 -1.21 -7.91
CA THR A 141 15.16 -0.67 -7.01
C THR A 141 14.58 -0.42 -5.63
N TYR A 142 13.42 0.23 -5.55
CA TYR A 142 12.72 0.50 -4.30
C TYR A 142 12.34 -0.80 -3.57
N ARG A 143 11.73 -1.75 -4.28
CA ARG A 143 11.43 -3.10 -3.78
C ARG A 143 12.68 -3.77 -3.18
N THR A 144 13.80 -3.75 -3.90
CA THR A 144 15.05 -4.38 -3.43
C THR A 144 15.57 -3.71 -2.17
N MET A 145 15.50 -2.37 -2.08
CA MET A 145 15.86 -1.62 -0.88
C MET A 145 15.00 -2.04 0.32
N CYS A 146 13.68 -2.10 0.16
CA CYS A 146 12.76 -2.56 1.22
C CYS A 146 13.06 -4.01 1.62
N GLN A 147 13.26 -4.90 0.65
CA GLN A 147 13.55 -6.32 0.91
C GLN A 147 14.85 -6.53 1.70
N ASN A 148 15.88 -5.72 1.43
CA ASN A 148 17.13 -5.76 2.17
C ASN A 148 17.01 -5.24 3.61
N SER A 149 15.95 -4.48 3.93
CA SER A 149 15.67 -3.99 5.28
C SER A 149 14.98 -5.03 6.18
N TYR A 150 14.44 -6.10 5.59
CA TYR A 150 13.79 -7.17 6.35
C TYR A 150 14.85 -7.99 7.09
N VAL A 151 14.82 -7.89 8.42
CA VAL A 151 15.64 -8.73 9.30
C VAL A 151 15.03 -10.13 9.29
N VAL A 152 15.86 -11.15 9.12
CA VAL A 152 15.46 -12.55 9.29
C VAL A 152 16.41 -13.19 10.28
N ASP A 153 15.88 -13.62 11.43
CA ASP A 153 16.64 -14.42 12.38
C ASP A 153 16.96 -15.78 11.72
N ARG A 154 18.26 -16.06 11.55
CA ARG A 154 18.77 -17.29 10.95
C ARG A 154 18.91 -18.41 11.96
#